data_AF-A0AAW4Z2C2-F1
#
_entry.id   AF-A0AAW4Z2C2-F1
#
_cell.length_a   1.000
_cell.length_b   1.000
_cell.length_c   1.000
_cell.angle_alpha   90.00
_cell.angle_beta   90.00
_cell.angle_gamma   90.00
#
_symmetry.space_group_name_H-M   'P 1'
#
loop_
_entity.id
_entity.type
_entity.pdbx_description
1 polymer ?
#
loop_
_entity_poly.entity_id
_entity_poly.type
_entity_poly.pdbx_seq_one_letter_code
_entity_poly.pdbx_strand_id
1 'polypeptide(L)' 'MSILVLAEHHDGQLAGATAHVVAAAKAIGGDIDVLVAGENVGAVAEAAAKLDGVSKVRVADNAVYAHQLAE' A
#
# COMPACT_ATOMS: atom_id res chain seq x y z
N MET A 1 -5.15 14.92 -10.36
CA MET A 1 -3.77 14.57 -9.94
C MET A 1 -3.87 13.30 -9.13
N SER A 2 -2.94 12.35 -9.30
CA SER A 2 -2.98 11.07 -8.59
C SER A 2 -1.84 10.99 -7.60
N ILE A 3 -2.11 10.41 -6.43
CA ILE A 3 -1.17 10.20 -5.34
C ILE A 3 -0.89 8.71 -5.25
N LEU A 4 0.38 8.33 -5.30
CA LEU A 4 0.81 6.97 -5.09
C LEU A 4 1.33 6.82 -3.65
N VAL A 5 0.71 5.92 -2.89
CA VAL A 5 1.13 5.54 -1.54
C VAL A 5 1.81 4.18 -1.62
N LEU A 6 3.06 4.09 -1.15
CA LEU A 6 3.71 2.80 -0.94
C LEU A 6 3.20 2.21 0.38
N ALA A 7 2.64 1.02 0.32
CA ALA A 7 2.14 0.31 1.50
C ALA A 7 3.29 -0.39 2.22
N GLU A 8 3.53 0.00 3.45
CA GLU A 8 4.35 -0.77 4.36
C GLU A 8 3.56 -1.97 4.89
N HIS A 9 4.22 -3.12 4.95
CA HIS A 9 3.67 -4.35 5.53
C HIS A 9 4.78 -5.16 6.19
N HIS A 10 4.40 -5.95 7.20
CA HIS A 10 5.29 -6.82 7.95
C HIS A 10 4.58 -8.15 8.20
N ASP A 11 5.27 -9.27 7.99
CA ASP A 11 4.72 -10.63 8.13
C ASP A 11 3.37 -10.84 7.39
N GLY A 12 3.23 -10.24 6.20
CA GLY A 12 2.00 -10.34 5.40
C GLY A 12 0.81 -9.56 5.97
N GLN A 13 1.05 -8.63 6.90
CA GLN A 13 0.05 -7.73 7.47
C GLN A 13 0.35 -6.28 7.13
N LEU A 14 -0.67 -5.54 6.70
CA LEU A 14 -0.56 -4.12 6.38
C LEU A 14 -0.21 -3.32 7.65
N ALA A 15 0.84 -2.50 7.58
CA ALA A 15 1.23 -1.64 8.69
C ALA A 15 0.22 -0.51 8.88
N GLY A 16 -0.05 -0.14 10.15
CA GLY A 16 -0.94 0.98 10.49
C GLY A 16 -0.46 2.33 9.93
N ALA A 17 0.85 2.47 9.72
CA ALA A 17 1.46 3.63 9.06
C ALA A 17 0.82 3.95 7.70
N THR A 18 0.52 2.91 6.90
CA THR A 18 -0.11 3.06 5.59
C THR A 18 -1.47 3.77 5.69
N ALA A 19 -2.27 3.50 6.72
CA ALA A 19 -3.56 4.17 6.91
C ALA A 19 -3.40 5.67 7.24
N HIS A 20 -2.36 6.04 8.00
CA HIS A 20 -2.05 7.44 8.28
C HIS A 20 -1.64 8.19 7.01
N VAL A 21 -0.83 7.56 6.15
CA VAL A 21 -0.41 8.13 4.87
C VAL A 21 -1.60 8.29 3.92
N VAL A 22 -2.50 7.30 3.85
CA VAL A 22 -3.74 7.41 3.05
C VAL A 22 -4.63 8.55 3.55
N ALA A 23 -4.77 8.73 4.87
CA ALA A 23 -5.52 9.85 5.43
C ALA A 23 -4.89 11.21 5.06
N ALA A 24 -3.57 11.31 5.07
CA ALA A 24 -2.86 12.52 4.63
C ALA A 24 -3.04 12.77 3.12
N ALA A 25 -2.94 11.72 2.29
CA ALA A 25 -3.19 11.78 0.85
C ALA A 25 -4.62 12.24 0.55
N LYS A 26 -5.61 11.79 1.33
CA LYS A 26 -7.00 12.23 1.22
C LYS A 26 -7.15 13.72 1.51
N ALA A 27 -6.42 14.26 2.49
CA ALA A 27 -6.43 15.68 2.81
C ALA A 27 -5.78 16.55 1.72
N ILE A 28 -4.77 16.02 1.01
CA ILE A 28 -4.17 16.68 -0.17
C ILE A 28 -5.18 16.76 -1.31
N GLY A 29 -6.02 15.73 -1.46
CA GLY A 29 -7.03 15.62 -2.50
C GLY A 29 -6.46 15.08 -3.82
N GLY A 30 -7.25 14.23 -4.48
CA GLY A 30 -6.87 13.50 -5.69
C GLY A 30 -7.19 12.00 -5.57
N ASP A 31 -6.90 11.26 -6.64
CA ASP A 31 -7.06 9.79 -6.65
C ASP A 31 -5.89 9.14 -5.91
N ILE A 32 -6.20 8.29 -4.93
CA ILE A 32 -5.19 7.61 -4.13
C ILE A 32 -5.02 6.20 -4.66
N ASP A 33 -3.84 5.91 -5.17
CA ASP A 33 -3.44 4.57 -5.54
C ASP A 33 -2.46 4.03 -4.50
N VAL A 34 -2.65 2.78 -4.07
CA VAL A 34 -1.75 2.13 -3.10
C VAL A 34 -0.95 1.05 -3.82
N LEU A 35 0.38 1.08 -3.72
CA LEU A 35 1.27 0.03 -4.20
C LEU A 35 1.65 -0.90 -3.05
N VAL A 36 1.36 -2.18 -3.19
CA VAL A 36 1.85 -3.23 -2.30
C VAL A 36 2.91 -4.04 -3.05
N ALA A 37 4.16 -3.96 -2.58
CA ALA A 37 5.28 -4.71 -3.15
C ALA A 37 5.81 -5.71 -2.12
N GLY A 38 6.02 -6.96 -2.52
CA GLY A 38 6.51 -8.02 -1.65
C GLY A 38 6.32 -9.40 -2.27
N GLU A 39 6.46 -10.43 -1.47
CA GLU A 39 6.14 -11.81 -1.85
C GLU A 39 4.87 -12.26 -1.15
N ASN A 40 3.94 -12.90 -1.87
CA ASN A 40 2.67 -13.41 -1.33
C ASN A 40 1.81 -12.32 -0.66
N VAL A 41 1.73 -11.15 -1.27
CA VAL A 41 1.14 -9.93 -0.65
C VAL A 41 -0.37 -9.78 -0.90
N GLY A 42 -1.05 -10.81 -1.38
CA GLY A 42 -2.49 -10.78 -1.69
C GLY A 42 -3.35 -10.29 -0.51
N ALA A 43 -3.10 -10.82 0.69
CA ALA A 43 -3.84 -10.42 1.90
C ALA A 43 -3.60 -8.95 2.30
N VAL A 44 -2.37 -8.46 2.10
CA VAL A 44 -1.99 -7.06 2.35
C VAL A 44 -2.72 -6.14 1.35
N ALA A 45 -2.78 -6.54 0.08
CA ALA A 45 -3.49 -5.80 -0.96
C ALA A 45 -5.00 -5.71 -0.68
N GLU A 46 -5.63 -6.80 -0.23
CA GLU A 46 -7.03 -6.79 0.19
C GLU A 46 -7.28 -5.89 1.40
N ALA A 47 -6.35 -5.85 2.36
CA ALA A 47 -6.44 -4.93 3.49
C ALA A 47 -6.30 -3.47 3.04
N ALA A 48 -5.36 -3.17 2.14
CA ALA A 48 -5.17 -1.83 1.59
C ALA A 48 -6.38 -1.34 0.79
N ALA A 49 -7.04 -2.22 0.04
CA ALA A 49 -8.24 -1.89 -0.74
C ALA A 49 -9.44 -1.48 0.12
N LYS A 50 -9.45 -1.87 1.41
CA LYS A 50 -10.51 -1.52 2.36
C LYS A 50 -10.28 -0.16 3.03
N LEU A 51 -9.13 0.48 2.81
CA LEU A 51 -8.86 1.80 3.35
C LEU A 51 -9.72 2.86 2.65
N ASP A 52 -10.35 3.71 3.46
CA ASP A 52 -11.20 4.78 2.98
C ASP A 52 -10.38 5.80 2.16
N GLY A 53 -10.86 6.10 0.95
CA GLY A 53 -10.21 7.01 0.00
C GLY A 53 -9.29 6.33 -1.02
N VAL A 54 -9.02 5.03 -0.90
CA VAL A 54 -8.23 4.29 -1.91
C VAL A 54 -9.05 4.06 -3.18
N SER A 55 -8.55 4.58 -4.30
CA SER A 55 -9.14 4.43 -5.64
C SER A 55 -8.68 3.13 -6.32
N LYS A 56 -7.42 2.71 -6.10
CA LYS A 56 -6.85 1.50 -6.70
C LYS A 56 -5.75 0.91 -5.83
N VAL A 57 -5.67 -0.42 -5.80
CA VAL A 57 -4.51 -1.14 -5.28
C VAL A 57 -3.73 -1.75 -6.43
N ARG A 58 -2.42 -1.47 -6.49
CA ARG A 58 -1.47 -2.10 -7.39
C ARG A 58 -0.66 -3.12 -6.60
N VAL A 59 -0.53 -4.31 -7.16
CA VAL A 59 0.17 -5.43 -6.53
C VAL A 59 1.41 -5.75 -7.34
N ALA A 60 2.57 -5.68 -6.70
CA ALA A 60 3.85 -6.15 -7.20
C ALA A 60 4.27 -7.37 -6.37
N ASP A 61 3.67 -8.52 -6.68
CA ASP A 61 3.97 -9.80 -6.03
C ASP A 61 5.12 -10.51 -6.75
N ASN A 62 6.30 -10.50 -6.14
CA ASN A 62 7.48 -11.17 -6.67
C ASN A 62 8.50 -11.43 -5.55
N ALA A 63 9.15 -12.60 -5.60
CA ALA A 63 10.21 -12.99 -4.67
C ALA A 63 11.37 -11.97 -4.57
N VAL A 64 11.62 -11.18 -5.62
CA VAL A 64 12.64 -10.11 -5.59
C VAL A 64 12.36 -9.03 -4.54
N TYR A 65 11.09 -8.88 -4.13
CA TYR A 65 10.66 -7.90 -3.13
C TYR A 65 10.54 -8.49 -1.71
N ALA A 66 10.88 -9.76 -1.51
CA ALA A 66 10.69 -10.47 -0.22
C ALA A 66 11.41 -9.81 0.96
N HIS A 67 12.52 -9.12 0.72
CA HIS A 67 13.38 -8.57 1.77
C HIS A 67 13.37 -7.06 1.88
N GLN A 68 12.39 -6.34 1.28
CA GLN A 68 12.26 -4.87 1.28
C GLN A 68 13.63 -4.21 1.46
N LEU A 69 14.48 -4.33 0.42
CA LEU A 69 15.88 -3.90 0.47
C LEU A 69 15.96 -2.54 1.14
N ALA A 70 16.87 -2.39 2.10
CA ALA A 70 16.97 -1.16 2.90
C ALA A 70 17.01 0.07 1.98
N GLU A 71 15.96 0.89 2.07
CA GLU A 71 15.86 2.22 1.44
C GLU A 71 16.58 3.29 2.27
#